data_AF-A0A525CPH0-F1
#
_entry.id   AF-A0A525CPH0-F1
#
_cell.length_a   1.000
_cell.length_b   1.000
_cell.length_c   1.000
_cell.angle_alpha   90.00
_cell.angle_beta   90.00
_cell.angle_gamma   90.00
#
_symmetry.space_group_name_H-M   'P 1'
#
loop_
_entity.id
_entity.type
_entity.pdbx_description
1 polymer ?
#
loop_
_entity_poly.entity_id
_entity_poly.type
_entity_poly.pdbx_seq_one_letter_code
_entity_poly.pdbx_strand_id
1 'polypeptide(L)'
;MTSRADTLLAQLNQRILILDGAMGSLIQSYKLTEEDFRGDLFADHPCNLSGNNDVLVLTQPQVIKEIHKKYLDAGADIIETNSFNATSISQADYQLESAVYDINKAAASLARQACDEAEKESSGIPRFVAGTLG
;
A
#
# COMPACT_ATOMS: atom_id res chain seq x y z
N MET A 1 -5.39 -3.89 -27.54
CA MET A 1 -5.10 -3.10 -26.33
C MET A 1 -3.72 -3.50 -25.86
N THR A 2 -2.81 -2.54 -25.68
CA THR A 2 -1.49 -2.78 -25.06
C THR A 2 -1.71 -3.09 -23.58
N SER A 3 -1.11 -4.16 -23.07
CA SER A 3 -1.27 -4.51 -21.64
C SER A 3 -0.47 -3.53 -20.76
N ARG A 4 -0.80 -3.45 -19.46
CA ARG A 4 0.00 -2.66 -18.50
C ARG A 4 1.46 -3.15 -18.43
N ALA A 5 1.68 -4.46 -18.60
CA ALA A 5 3.03 -5.04 -18.66
C ALA A 5 3.81 -4.53 -19.88
N ASP A 6 3.17 -4.47 -21.05
CA ASP A 6 3.80 -3.92 -22.26
C ASP A 6 4.16 -2.44 -22.09
N THR A 7 3.28 -1.64 -21.45
CA THR A 7 3.57 -0.24 -21.13
C THR A 7 4.76 -0.12 -20.18
N LEU A 8 4.84 -0.96 -19.14
CA LEU A 8 5.97 -0.98 -18.21
C LEU A 8 7.29 -1.29 -18.94
N LEU A 9 7.31 -2.34 -19.75
CA LEU A 9 8.49 -2.73 -20.53
C LEU A 9 8.90 -1.64 -21.53
N ALA A 10 7.94 -0.97 -22.16
CA ALA A 10 8.22 0.15 -23.04
C ALA A 10 8.86 1.33 -22.29
N GLN A 11 8.36 1.65 -21.09
CA GLN A 11 8.91 2.72 -20.25
C GLN A 11 10.34 2.39 -19.75
N LEU A 12 10.58 1.14 -19.33
CA LEU A 12 11.91 0.67 -18.91
C LEU A 12 12.96 0.75 -20.03
N ASN A 13 12.56 0.58 -21.29
CA ASN A 13 13.45 0.73 -22.44
C ASN A 13 13.80 2.19 -22.77
N GLN A 14 13.05 3.17 -22.24
CA GLN A 14 13.22 4.59 -22.54
C GLN A 14 13.96 5.32 -21.43
N ARG A 15 13.76 4.93 -20.17
CA ARG A 15 14.34 5.60 -19.00
C ARG A 15 14.38 4.69 -17.78
N ILE A 16 15.13 5.11 -16.77
CA ILE A 16 15.07 4.52 -15.43
C ILE A 16 13.71 4.84 -14.81
N LEU A 17 13.09 3.82 -14.23
CA LEU A 17 11.88 3.96 -13.41
C LEU A 17 12.24 3.93 -11.93
N ILE A 18 11.57 4.77 -11.16
CA ILE A 18 11.81 4.92 -9.73
C ILE A 18 10.76 4.11 -8.94
N LEU A 19 11.24 3.20 -8.10
CA LEU A 19 10.43 2.54 -7.07
C LEU A 19 10.31 3.46 -5.85
N ASP A 20 9.20 3.37 -5.14
CA ASP A 20 8.99 4.12 -3.91
C ASP A 20 9.92 3.70 -2.76
N GLY A 21 9.80 4.42 -1.64
CA GLY A 21 10.61 4.19 -0.45
C GLY A 21 9.84 3.42 0.63
N ALA A 22 10.45 3.35 1.82
CA ALA A 22 9.89 2.63 2.95
C ALA A 22 8.51 3.17 3.41
N MET A 23 7.49 2.31 3.35
CA MET A 23 6.15 2.57 3.90
C MET A 23 6.19 2.73 5.43
N GLY A 24 6.83 1.80 6.14
CA GLY A 24 6.87 1.77 7.60
C GLY A 24 7.49 3.02 8.24
N SER A 25 8.57 3.56 7.66
CA SER A 25 9.21 4.78 8.17
C SER A 25 8.29 6.00 8.11
N LEU A 26 7.45 6.10 7.06
CA LEU A 26 6.48 7.18 6.96
C LEU A 26 5.30 6.96 7.90
N ILE A 27 4.80 5.73 8.06
CA ILE A 27 3.75 5.40 9.04
C ILE A 27 4.15 5.86 10.46
N GLN A 28 5.41 5.64 10.86
CA GLN A 28 5.91 6.07 12.18
C GLN A 28 5.77 7.58 12.42
N SER A 29 5.82 8.41 11.36
CA SER A 29 5.66 9.86 11.49
C SER A 29 4.25 10.30 11.89
N TYR A 30 3.24 9.45 11.64
CA TYR A 30 1.83 9.71 11.99
C TYR A 30 1.53 9.43 13.46
N LYS A 31 2.44 8.78 14.20
CA LYS A 31 2.29 8.45 15.64
C LYS A 31 0.96 7.75 15.95
N LEU A 32 0.56 6.81 15.09
CA LEU A 32 -0.65 6.03 15.25
C LEU A 32 -0.64 5.25 16.57
N THR A 33 -1.81 5.17 17.18
CA THR A 33 -2.06 4.49 18.45
C THR A 33 -2.72 3.13 18.21
N GLU A 34 -2.79 2.29 19.24
CA GLU A 34 -3.50 1.01 19.17
C GLU A 34 -4.95 1.15 18.67
N GLU A 35 -5.64 2.22 19.05
CA GLU A 35 -7.01 2.52 18.59
C GLU A 35 -7.04 2.74 17.07
N ASP A 36 -6.01 3.38 16.51
CA ASP A 36 -5.91 3.59 15.06
C ASP A 36 -5.65 2.28 14.30
N PHE A 37 -4.81 1.40 14.85
CA PHE A 37 -4.54 0.08 14.27
C PHE A 37 -5.78 -0.82 14.30
N ARG A 38 -6.64 -0.68 15.32
CA ARG A 38 -7.91 -1.42 15.40
C ARG A 38 -8.99 -0.86 14.50
N GLY A 39 -9.13 0.47 14.47
CA GLY A 39 -10.30 1.14 13.93
C GLY A 39 -11.60 0.55 14.48
N ASP A 40 -12.70 0.79 13.76
CA ASP A 40 -14.00 0.20 14.13
C ASP A 40 -14.07 -1.30 13.83
N LEU A 41 -13.29 -1.78 12.86
CA LEU A 41 -13.36 -3.15 12.35
C LEU A 41 -12.83 -4.19 13.36
N PHE A 42 -11.84 -3.79 14.17
CA PHE A 42 -11.15 -4.67 15.12
C PHE A 42 -11.21 -4.11 16.56
N ALA A 43 -12.23 -3.30 16.87
CA ALA A 43 -12.39 -2.67 18.19
C ALA A 43 -12.27 -3.70 19.34
N ASP A 44 -12.99 -4.82 19.23
CA ASP A 44 -13.04 -5.89 20.25
C ASP A 44 -12.01 -7.01 20.03
N HIS A 45 -10.99 -6.80 19.20
CA HIS A 45 -10.00 -7.83 18.88
C HIS A 45 -9.17 -8.26 20.12
N PRO A 46 -8.93 -9.56 20.36
CA PRO A 46 -8.40 -10.04 21.64
C PRO A 46 -6.92 -9.72 21.90
N CYS A 47 -6.15 -9.31 20.89
CA CYS A 47 -4.73 -8.96 21.03
C CYS A 47 -4.41 -7.61 20.40
N ASN A 48 -3.26 -7.02 20.78
CA ASN A 48 -2.82 -5.73 20.26
C ASN A 48 -2.47 -5.83 18.77
N LEU A 49 -2.88 -4.82 17.99
CA LEU A 49 -2.60 -4.72 16.56
C LEU A 49 -1.49 -3.71 16.22
N SER A 50 -1.04 -2.93 17.20
CA SER A 50 0.08 -2.00 17.06
C SER A 50 1.31 -2.68 16.45
N GLY A 51 1.83 -2.10 15.36
CA GLY A 51 2.97 -2.65 14.62
C GLY A 51 2.57 -3.49 13.40
N ASN A 52 1.32 -3.92 13.29
CA ASN A 52 0.79 -4.56 12.09
C ASN A 52 0.44 -3.50 11.03
N ASN A 53 1.44 -2.93 10.37
CA ASN A 53 1.23 -1.87 9.37
C ASN A 53 0.29 -2.29 8.25
N ASP A 54 0.27 -3.57 7.88
CA ASP A 54 -0.58 -4.12 6.83
C ASP A 54 -2.07 -3.91 7.13
N VAL A 55 -2.52 -3.97 8.39
CA VAL A 55 -3.93 -3.78 8.77
C VAL A 55 -4.45 -2.37 8.48
N LEU A 56 -3.54 -1.39 8.42
CA LEU A 56 -3.89 0.02 8.23
C LEU A 56 -4.52 0.30 6.85
N VAL A 57 -4.40 -0.62 5.89
CA VAL A 57 -5.16 -0.51 4.62
C VAL A 57 -6.67 -0.66 4.82
N LEU A 58 -7.10 -1.30 5.92
CA LEU A 58 -8.50 -1.45 6.30
C LEU A 58 -8.92 -0.36 7.30
N THR A 59 -8.08 -0.07 8.29
CA THR A 59 -8.45 0.79 9.42
C THR A 59 -8.08 2.26 9.22
N GLN A 60 -7.00 2.54 8.49
CA GLN A 60 -6.50 3.89 8.20
C GLN A 60 -6.20 4.09 6.70
N PRO A 61 -7.16 3.80 5.79
CA PRO A 61 -6.91 3.80 4.34
C PRO A 61 -6.43 5.16 3.81
N GLN A 62 -6.85 6.26 4.45
CA GLN A 62 -6.44 7.61 4.05
C GLN A 62 -4.97 7.87 4.33
N VAL A 63 -4.43 7.38 5.46
CA VAL A 63 -3.01 7.52 5.80
C VAL A 63 -2.16 6.77 4.78
N ILE A 64 -2.52 5.53 4.46
CA ILE A 64 -1.79 4.72 3.47
C ILE A 64 -1.83 5.37 2.08
N LYS A 65 -3.00 5.85 1.65
CA LYS A 65 -3.15 6.55 0.38
C LYS A 65 -2.34 7.85 0.32
N GLU A 66 -2.31 8.62 1.40
CA GLU A 66 -1.50 9.84 1.49
C GLU A 66 0.00 9.51 1.37
N ILE A 67 0.47 8.42 1.98
CA ILE A 67 1.86 7.97 1.83
C ILE A 67 2.18 7.59 0.39
N HIS A 68 1.31 6.82 -0.28
CA HIS A 68 1.49 6.54 -1.72
C HIS A 68 1.55 7.83 -2.54
N LYS A 69 0.66 8.78 -2.26
CA LYS A 69 0.66 10.09 -2.93
C LYS A 69 1.97 10.82 -2.72
N LYS A 70 2.53 10.84 -1.50
CA LYS A 70 3.83 11.48 -1.22
C LYS A 70 4.95 10.90 -2.08
N TYR A 71 4.99 9.59 -2.28
CA TYR A 71 5.98 8.98 -3.16
C TYR A 71 5.76 9.30 -4.64
N LEU A 72 4.51 9.26 -5.11
CA LEU A 72 4.15 9.61 -6.48
C LEU A 72 4.48 11.09 -6.79
N ASP A 73 4.18 12.01 -5.86
CA ASP A 73 4.50 13.43 -5.94
C ASP A 73 6.01 13.67 -5.93
N ALA A 74 6.77 12.84 -5.19
CA ALA A 74 8.23 12.87 -5.18
C ALA A 74 8.88 12.27 -6.44
N GLY A 75 8.08 11.70 -7.35
CA GLY A 75 8.52 11.20 -8.64
C GLY A 75 8.58 9.67 -8.78
N ALA A 76 8.09 8.90 -7.80
CA ALA A 76 8.00 7.45 -7.93
C ALA A 76 7.12 7.04 -9.11
N ASP A 77 7.61 6.12 -9.94
CA ASP A 77 6.89 5.55 -11.07
C ASP A 77 6.15 4.28 -10.68
N ILE A 78 6.70 3.54 -9.73
CA ILE A 78 6.19 2.29 -9.21
C ILE A 78 6.03 2.46 -7.70
N ILE A 79 4.84 2.14 -7.18
CA ILE A 79 4.61 2.06 -5.74
C ILE A 79 4.32 0.62 -5.32
N GLU A 80 4.83 0.25 -4.16
CA GLU A 80 4.55 -1.04 -3.53
C GLU A 80 3.19 -1.02 -2.82
N THR A 81 2.49 -2.17 -2.77
CA THR A 81 1.32 -2.31 -1.91
C THR A 81 1.75 -2.40 -0.44
N ASN A 82 0.95 -1.84 0.47
CA ASN A 82 1.15 -2.04 1.91
C ASN A 82 0.66 -3.45 2.33
N SER A 83 1.40 -4.47 1.92
CA SER A 83 1.04 -5.89 2.09
C SER A 83 2.23 -6.81 2.34
N PHE A 84 3.37 -6.29 2.79
CA PHE A 84 4.60 -7.05 2.99
C PHE A 84 4.40 -8.27 3.91
N ASN A 85 3.66 -8.09 5.02
CA ASN A 85 3.35 -9.15 5.99
C ASN A 85 1.89 -9.63 5.87
N ALA A 86 1.21 -9.38 4.75
CA ALA A 86 -0.17 -9.81 4.54
C ALA A 86 -0.24 -11.29 4.13
N THR A 87 0.33 -12.18 4.96
CA THR A 87 0.28 -13.64 4.80
C THR A 87 -0.35 -14.27 6.04
N SER A 88 -0.90 -15.47 5.92
CA SER A 88 -1.48 -16.16 7.08
C SER A 88 -0.45 -16.46 8.17
N ILE A 89 0.83 -16.63 7.82
CA ILE A 89 1.90 -16.90 8.77
C ILE A 89 2.20 -15.64 9.59
N SER A 90 2.43 -14.49 8.94
CA SER A 90 2.75 -13.26 9.66
C SER A 90 1.54 -12.67 10.39
N GLN A 91 0.33 -12.82 9.85
CA GLN A 91 -0.89 -12.34 10.50
C GLN A 91 -1.32 -13.20 11.69
N ALA A 92 -0.77 -14.41 11.87
CA ALA A 92 -1.03 -15.24 13.04
C ALA A 92 -0.50 -14.62 14.35
N ASP A 93 0.60 -13.85 14.28
CA ASP A 93 1.11 -13.08 15.44
C ASP A 93 0.08 -12.07 15.97
N TYR A 94 -0.85 -11.66 15.11
CA TYR A 94 -1.95 -10.74 15.41
C TYR A 94 -3.33 -11.39 15.41
N GLN A 95 -3.43 -12.73 15.27
CA GLN A 95 -4.72 -13.46 15.14
C GLN A 95 -5.63 -12.92 14.01
N LEU A 96 -5.03 -12.51 12.88
CA LEU A 96 -5.72 -11.90 11.73
C LEU A 96 -5.61 -12.75 10.45
N GLU A 97 -5.39 -14.05 10.56
CA GLU A 97 -5.24 -14.95 9.41
C GLU A 97 -6.45 -14.92 8.47
N SER A 98 -7.65 -14.72 9.03
CA SER A 98 -8.90 -14.59 8.27
C SER A 98 -9.01 -13.28 7.47
N ALA A 99 -8.29 -12.23 7.88
CA ALA A 99 -8.32 -10.92 7.23
C ALA A 99 -7.31 -10.79 6.07
N VAL A 100 -6.43 -11.77 5.88
CA VAL A 100 -5.32 -11.72 4.89
C VAL A 100 -5.79 -11.35 3.48
N TYR A 101 -6.89 -11.94 3.01
CA TYR A 101 -7.42 -11.63 1.69
C TYR A 101 -7.89 -10.18 1.58
N ASP A 102 -8.64 -9.71 2.59
CA ASP A 102 -9.19 -8.37 2.61
C ASP A 102 -8.09 -7.31 2.70
N ILE A 103 -7.04 -7.57 3.50
CA ILE A 103 -5.83 -6.75 3.58
C ILE A 103 -5.19 -6.62 2.19
N ASN A 104 -4.87 -7.73 1.52
CA ASN A 104 -4.23 -7.69 0.20
C ASN A 104 -5.08 -6.97 -0.85
N LYS A 105 -6.39 -7.24 -0.87
CA LYS A 105 -7.33 -6.64 -1.81
C LYS A 105 -7.44 -5.12 -1.59
N ALA A 106 -7.56 -4.68 -0.34
CA ALA A 106 -7.62 -3.27 0.00
C ALA A 106 -6.29 -2.56 -0.32
N ALA A 107 -5.16 -3.17 0.02
CA ALA A 107 -3.82 -2.65 -0.29
C ALA A 107 -3.64 -2.40 -1.79
N ALA A 108 -3.97 -3.42 -2.62
CA ALA A 108 -3.89 -3.29 -4.08
C ALA A 108 -4.86 -2.24 -4.64
N SER A 109 -6.07 -2.15 -4.09
CA SER A 109 -7.06 -1.15 -4.51
C SER A 109 -6.60 0.28 -4.19
N LEU A 110 -6.07 0.53 -2.99
CA LEU A 110 -5.59 1.84 -2.56
C LEU A 110 -4.39 2.30 -3.40
N ALA A 111 -3.40 1.43 -3.61
CA ALA A 111 -2.26 1.74 -4.46
C ALA A 111 -2.71 2.06 -5.89
N ARG A 112 -3.63 1.27 -6.46
CA ARG A 112 -4.16 1.53 -7.82
C ARG A 112 -4.89 2.87 -7.89
N GLN A 113 -5.72 3.19 -6.91
CA GLN A 113 -6.41 4.47 -6.85
C GLN A 113 -5.43 5.64 -6.79
N ALA A 114 -4.38 5.55 -5.96
CA ALA A 114 -3.34 6.58 -5.88
C ALA A 114 -2.61 6.77 -7.22
N CYS A 115 -2.23 5.68 -7.89
CA CYS A 115 -1.63 5.74 -9.22
C CYS A 115 -2.58 6.38 -10.25
N ASP A 116 -3.87 6.02 -10.26
CA ASP A 116 -4.85 6.57 -11.21
C ASP A 116 -5.07 8.08 -11.01
N GLU A 117 -5.06 8.54 -9.76
CA GLU A 117 -5.14 9.96 -9.42
C GLU A 117 -3.88 10.70 -9.87
N ALA A 118 -2.69 10.18 -9.57
CA ALA A 118 -1.43 10.76 -10.02
C ALA A 118 -1.29 10.79 -11.55
N GLU A 119 -1.76 9.75 -12.26
CA GLU A 119 -1.78 9.72 -13.72
C GLU A 119 -2.65 10.86 -14.29
N LYS A 120 -3.81 11.13 -13.68
CA LYS A 120 -4.69 12.24 -14.08
C LYS A 120 -4.05 13.60 -13.84
N GLU A 121 -3.39 13.77 -12.69
CA GLU A 121 -2.73 15.03 -12.31
C GLU A 121 -1.48 15.32 -13.15
N SER A 122 -0.75 14.28 -13.57
CA SER A 122 0.52 14.40 -14.30
C SER A 122 0.41 14.35 -15.83
N SER A 123 -0.76 14.72 -16.39
CA SER A 123 -1.01 14.67 -17.85
C SER A 123 -0.80 13.29 -18.48
N GLY A 124 -1.09 12.22 -17.75
CA GLY A 124 -1.08 10.85 -18.27
C GLY A 124 0.26 10.11 -18.19
N ILE A 125 1.24 10.58 -17.40
CA ILE A 125 2.47 9.81 -17.15
C ILE A 125 2.11 8.50 -16.44
N PRO A 126 2.36 7.31 -17.03
CA PRO A 126 1.95 6.03 -16.45
C PRO A 126 2.58 5.77 -15.07
N ARG A 127 1.77 5.26 -14.14
CA ARG A 127 2.16 4.82 -12.80
C ARG A 127 1.79 3.35 -12.58
N PHE A 128 2.66 2.62 -11.89
CA PHE A 128 2.55 1.18 -11.71
C PHE A 128 2.43 0.80 -10.24
N VAL A 129 1.80 -0.34 -9.99
CA VAL A 129 1.66 -0.92 -8.67
C VAL A 129 2.42 -2.23 -8.66
N ALA A 130 3.30 -2.42 -7.68
CA ALA A 130 3.94 -3.68 -7.37
C ALA A 130 3.21 -4.35 -6.19
N GLY A 131 2.70 -5.56 -6.39
CA GLY A 131 2.14 -6.36 -5.31
C GLY A 131 3.26 -6.95 -4.46
N THR A 132 3.41 -6.49 -3.23
CA THR A 132 4.50 -6.89 -2.34
C THR A 132 4.14 -8.15 -1.57
N LEU A 133 5.08 -9.11 -1.56
CA LEU A 133 5.06 -10.37 -0.82
C LEU A 133 6.39 -10.50 -0.09
N GLY A 134 6.37 -10.47 1.25
CA GLY A 134 7.54 -10.55 2.12
C GLY A 134 7.87 -11.95 2.63
#